data_AF-A0A971UHL7-F1
#
_entry.id   AF-A0A971UHL7-F1
#
_cell.length_a   1.000
_cell.length_b   1.000
_cell.length_c   1.000
_cell.angle_alpha   90.00
_cell.angle_beta   90.00
_cell.angle_gamma   90.00
#
_symmetry.space_group_name_H-M   'P 1'
#
loop_
_entity.id
_entity.type
_entity.pdbx_description
1 polymer ?
#
loop_
_entity_poly.entity_id
_entity_poly.type
_entity_poly.pdbx_seq_one_letter_code
_entity_poly.pdbx_strand_id
1 'polypeptide(L)'
;MRILELFCGIGGCAAALGPRAQIAAAIDIDRTALAIYAHNFPHTTAVRTIESISCAEYRAWGADLWWLSPPCQPYTRRGNQRDLADPRAAGLLAVIERIAELLPAYVAVENVPPFRTSQACRRLLETLRRCHYQVRTRVLCPTELGIPNRRARFYLVAARGALQDIPLPHPHPVPLADFLDDTLDDAPDAALALPASIAQRYATAIDVVDAGDAQASTSCFTSAYGRSHVRSGSYLQTMTGLRRFAPREILRLLGFPPSFQLPDGLTVQQAWRYVGNSLSVAAVRHVLAAIPTLSESCGSTAPRPAAGSHRHAPE
;
A
#
# COMPACT_ATOMS: atom_id res chain seq x y z
N MET A 1 9.68 -17.12 -9.08
CA MET A 1 10.07 -16.67 -7.73
C MET A 1 8.96 -16.99 -6.74
N ARG A 2 9.29 -17.54 -5.58
CA ARG A 2 8.37 -17.85 -4.48
C ARG A 2 8.50 -16.81 -3.38
N ILE A 3 7.37 -16.34 -2.84
CA ILE A 3 7.31 -15.17 -1.97
C ILE A 3 6.66 -15.53 -0.63
N LEU A 4 7.26 -15.06 0.46
CA LEU A 4 6.63 -15.02 1.76
C LEU A 4 6.16 -13.60 2.03
N GLU A 5 4.86 -13.38 2.13
CA GLU A 5 4.25 -12.07 2.38
C GLU A 5 3.90 -11.95 3.88
N LEU A 6 4.75 -11.27 4.64
CA LEU A 6 4.53 -11.01 6.07
C LEU A 6 3.89 -9.63 6.26
N PHE A 7 2.97 -9.54 7.22
CA PHE A 7 2.13 -8.34 7.41
C PHE A 7 1.33 -8.03 6.14
N CYS A 8 0.76 -9.08 5.54
CA CYS A 8 0.23 -9.02 4.18
C CYS A 8 -1.01 -8.13 4.01
N GLY A 9 -1.73 -7.82 5.08
CA GLY A 9 -2.94 -7.03 5.04
C GLY A 9 -3.93 -7.58 4.02
N ILE A 10 -4.35 -6.75 3.06
CA ILE A 10 -5.30 -7.13 2.01
C ILE A 10 -4.63 -7.64 0.72
N GLY A 11 -3.31 -7.89 0.74
CA GLY A 11 -2.57 -8.46 -0.40
C GLY A 11 -2.07 -7.43 -1.41
N GLY A 12 -1.55 -6.30 -0.93
CA GLY A 12 -0.96 -5.30 -1.82
C GLY A 12 0.30 -5.78 -2.55
N CYS A 13 1.14 -6.60 -1.90
CA CYS A 13 2.32 -7.16 -2.57
C CYS A 13 1.90 -8.24 -3.58
N ALA A 14 0.96 -9.10 -3.22
CA ALA A 14 0.35 -10.05 -4.16
C ALA A 14 -0.22 -9.35 -5.41
N ALA A 15 -0.98 -8.26 -5.24
CA ALA A 15 -1.47 -7.44 -6.35
C ALA A 15 -0.34 -6.85 -7.21
N ALA A 16 0.76 -6.41 -6.58
CA ALA A 16 1.89 -5.80 -7.29
C ALA A 16 2.66 -6.82 -8.14
N LEU A 17 2.87 -8.01 -7.60
CA LEU A 17 3.55 -9.11 -8.26
C LEU A 17 2.69 -9.74 -9.36
N GLY A 18 1.40 -9.93 -9.09
CA GLY A 18 0.47 -10.59 -10.00
C GLY A 18 1.00 -11.97 -10.42
N PRO A 19 0.89 -12.36 -11.70
CA PRO A 19 1.32 -13.68 -12.17
C PRO A 19 2.85 -13.87 -12.22
N ARG A 20 3.65 -12.82 -11.95
CA ARG A 20 5.13 -12.87 -12.05
C ARG A 20 5.78 -13.63 -10.90
N ALA A 21 5.04 -13.91 -9.82
CA ALA A 21 5.55 -14.64 -8.67
C ALA A 21 4.44 -15.49 -8.02
N GLN A 22 4.87 -16.50 -7.27
CA GLN A 22 3.99 -17.35 -6.49
C GLN A 22 4.06 -16.95 -5.03
N ILE A 23 2.93 -16.60 -4.42
CA ILE A 23 2.86 -16.42 -2.97
C ILE A 23 2.84 -17.79 -2.30
N ALA A 24 3.91 -18.13 -1.58
CA ALA A 24 4.05 -19.38 -0.84
C ALA A 24 3.21 -19.37 0.45
N ALA A 25 3.18 -18.22 1.15
CA ALA A 25 2.28 -17.97 2.27
C ALA A 25 2.10 -16.47 2.47
N ALA A 26 0.91 -16.09 2.94
CA ALA A 26 0.55 -14.74 3.34
C ALA A 26 0.12 -14.74 4.82
N ILE A 27 0.83 -13.97 5.65
CA ILE A 27 0.65 -14.00 7.11
C ILE A 27 0.24 -12.62 7.61
N ASP A 28 -0.83 -12.58 8.40
CA ASP A 28 -1.28 -11.41 9.15
C ASP A 28 -1.97 -11.82 10.45
N ILE A 29 -2.10 -10.91 11.39
CA ILE A 29 -2.88 -11.11 12.62
C ILE A 29 -4.35 -10.70 12.43
N ASP A 30 -4.65 -9.83 11.47
CA ASP A 30 -6.00 -9.32 11.22
C ASP A 30 -6.79 -10.30 10.35
N ARG A 31 -7.68 -11.07 11.00
CA ARG A 31 -8.55 -12.06 10.35
C ARG A 31 -9.40 -11.44 9.23
N THR A 32 -9.86 -10.21 9.40
CA THR A 32 -10.70 -9.54 8.40
C THR A 32 -9.87 -9.10 7.21
N ALA A 33 -8.64 -8.63 7.43
CA ALA A 33 -7.71 -8.36 6.32
C ALA A 33 -7.45 -9.63 5.50
N LEU A 34 -7.24 -10.77 6.16
CA LEU A 34 -7.06 -12.07 5.48
C LEU A 34 -8.33 -12.57 4.79
N ALA A 35 -9.53 -12.26 5.29
CA ALA A 35 -10.76 -12.55 4.58
C ALA A 35 -10.86 -11.74 3.27
N ILE A 36 -10.46 -10.46 3.29
CA ILE A 36 -10.35 -9.64 2.07
C ILE A 36 -9.29 -10.21 1.13
N TYR A 37 -8.13 -10.60 1.66
CA TYR A 37 -7.07 -11.23 0.89
C TYR A 37 -7.58 -12.49 0.17
N ALA A 38 -8.15 -13.44 0.92
CA ALA A 38 -8.60 -14.73 0.40
C ALA A 38 -9.78 -14.60 -0.59
N HIS A 39 -10.55 -13.52 -0.51
CA HIS A 39 -11.58 -13.21 -1.49
C HIS A 39 -11.00 -12.89 -2.88
N ASN A 40 -9.76 -12.38 -2.93
CA ASN A 40 -9.12 -11.90 -4.15
C ASN A 40 -8.03 -12.83 -4.68
N PHE A 41 -7.42 -13.60 -3.79
CA PHE A 41 -6.22 -14.38 -4.10
C PHE A 41 -6.36 -15.81 -3.57
N PRO A 42 -6.18 -16.83 -4.43
CA PRO A 42 -6.25 -18.24 -4.03
C PRO A 42 -4.93 -18.70 -3.38
N HIS A 43 -4.38 -17.90 -2.48
CA HIS A 43 -3.08 -18.16 -1.85
C HIS A 43 -3.27 -18.74 -0.45
N THR A 44 -2.26 -19.45 0.05
CA THR A 44 -2.27 -19.95 1.43
C THR A 44 -2.12 -18.79 2.40
N THR A 45 -3.15 -18.53 3.20
CA THR A 45 -3.15 -17.50 4.24
C THR A 45 -3.14 -18.11 5.65
N ALA A 46 -2.50 -17.47 6.62
CA ALA A 46 -2.60 -17.87 8.02
C ALA A 46 -2.76 -16.68 8.97
N VAL A 47 -3.77 -16.75 9.85
CA VAL A 47 -4.00 -15.78 10.93
C VAL A 47 -3.03 -16.08 12.07
N ARG A 48 -1.87 -15.42 12.13
CA ARG A 48 -0.84 -15.72 13.13
C ARG A 48 0.00 -14.50 13.50
N THR A 49 0.43 -14.47 14.75
CA THR A 49 1.50 -13.59 15.22
C THR A 49 2.83 -14.05 14.60
N ILE A 50 3.56 -13.14 13.98
CA ILE A 50 4.76 -13.44 13.18
C ILE A 50 5.89 -14.00 14.04
N GLU A 51 5.97 -13.55 15.29
CA GLU A 51 6.91 -14.00 16.32
C GLU A 51 6.75 -15.49 16.64
N SER A 52 5.57 -16.07 16.37
CA SER A 52 5.28 -17.48 16.64
C SER A 52 5.70 -18.44 15.53
N ILE A 53 6.18 -17.93 14.40
CA ILE A 53 6.56 -18.73 13.24
C ILE A 53 7.95 -19.35 13.48
N SER A 54 8.03 -20.67 13.41
CA SER A 54 9.27 -21.42 13.60
C SER A 54 10.16 -21.39 12.35
N CYS A 55 11.48 -21.59 12.54
CA CYS A 55 12.42 -21.70 11.43
C CYS A 55 12.09 -22.85 10.47
N ALA A 56 11.50 -23.94 10.97
CA ALA A 56 11.06 -25.06 10.15
C ALA A 56 9.96 -24.64 9.16
N GLU A 57 9.00 -23.81 9.60
CA GLU A 57 7.93 -23.29 8.73
C GLU A 57 8.47 -22.36 7.64
N TYR A 58 9.37 -21.42 8.01
CA TYR A 58 10.05 -20.57 7.03
C TYR A 58 10.77 -21.40 5.94
N ARG A 59 11.48 -22.46 6.35
CA ARG A 59 12.15 -23.37 5.42
C ARG A 59 11.16 -24.15 4.56
N ALA A 60 10.06 -24.62 5.14
CA ALA A 60 9.03 -25.39 4.43
C ALA A 60 8.33 -24.58 3.33
N TRP A 61 8.13 -23.27 3.53
CA TRP A 61 7.58 -22.42 2.47
C TRP A 61 8.51 -22.27 1.26
N GLY A 62 9.83 -22.39 1.47
CA GLY A 62 10.84 -22.33 0.40
C GLY A 62 10.73 -21.03 -0.39
N ALA A 63 10.58 -19.90 0.31
CA ALA A 63 10.43 -18.58 -0.31
C ALA A 63 11.79 -17.94 -0.61
N ASP A 64 11.93 -17.42 -1.83
CA ASP A 64 13.12 -16.69 -2.29
C ASP A 64 13.13 -15.26 -1.75
N LEU A 65 11.98 -14.58 -1.79
CA LEU A 65 11.80 -13.20 -1.36
C LEU A 65 10.85 -13.14 -0.16
N TRP A 66 11.30 -12.48 0.91
CA TRP A 66 10.43 -12.12 2.02
C TRP A 66 10.01 -10.66 1.87
N TRP A 67 8.70 -10.44 1.70
CA TRP A 67 8.10 -9.11 1.68
C TRP A 67 7.59 -8.76 3.08
N LEU A 68 7.95 -7.58 3.58
CA LEU A 68 7.56 -7.08 4.90
C LEU A 68 6.87 -5.71 4.79
N SER A 69 5.67 -5.58 5.36
CA SER A 69 4.99 -4.29 5.58
C SER A 69 4.61 -4.10 7.05
N PRO A 70 5.60 -4.05 7.98
CA PRO A 70 5.32 -4.06 9.41
C PRO A 70 4.58 -2.79 9.89
N PRO A 71 3.85 -2.86 11.03
CA PRO A 71 3.13 -1.73 11.58
C PRO A 71 3.98 -0.45 11.69
N CYS A 72 3.50 0.67 11.16
CA CYS A 72 4.25 1.93 11.12
C CYS A 72 4.10 2.80 12.38
N GLN A 73 3.13 2.47 13.26
CA GLN A 73 2.78 3.25 14.44
C GLN A 73 3.97 3.59 15.35
N PRO A 74 4.94 2.67 15.61
CA PRO A 74 6.10 2.96 16.46
C PRO A 74 6.97 4.13 15.98
N TYR A 75 6.93 4.43 14.67
CA TYR A 75 7.83 5.36 13.99
C TYR A 75 7.17 6.69 13.61
N THR A 76 5.86 6.85 13.87
CA THR A 76 5.11 8.04 13.47
C THR A 76 5.05 9.06 14.61
N ARG A 77 4.91 10.36 14.27
CA ARG A 77 4.74 11.44 15.27
C ARG A 77 3.52 11.26 16.18
N ARG A 78 2.49 10.51 15.75
CA ARG A 78 1.28 10.20 16.54
C ARG A 78 1.43 8.97 17.44
N GLY A 79 2.50 8.18 17.27
CA GLY A 79 2.84 7.10 18.19
C GLY A 79 3.62 7.62 19.40
N ASN A 80 3.79 6.78 20.43
CA ASN A 80 4.60 7.12 21.61
C ASN A 80 6.12 7.25 21.30
N GLN A 81 6.52 7.10 20.03
CA GLN A 81 7.92 7.12 19.54
C GLN A 81 8.86 6.22 20.35
N ARG A 82 8.32 5.10 20.86
CA ARG A 82 9.08 4.12 21.66
C ARG A 82 9.91 3.19 20.78
N ASP A 83 9.74 3.24 19.46
CA ASP A 83 10.53 2.50 18.47
C ASP A 83 10.63 1.01 18.84
N LEU A 84 11.83 0.51 19.19
CA LEU A 84 12.07 -0.86 19.62
C LEU A 84 11.33 -1.28 20.90
N ALA A 85 10.98 -0.33 21.77
CA ALA A 85 10.25 -0.59 23.01
C ALA A 85 8.72 -0.58 22.81
N ASP A 86 8.22 -0.32 21.59
CA ASP A 86 6.81 -0.50 21.27
C ASP A 86 6.54 -1.99 20.97
N PRO A 87 5.57 -2.65 21.64
CA PRO A 87 5.23 -4.06 21.37
C PRO A 87 4.90 -4.34 19.90
N ARG A 88 4.45 -3.34 19.14
CA ARG A 88 4.14 -3.50 17.71
C ARG A 88 5.38 -3.68 16.84
N ALA A 89 6.58 -3.40 17.36
CA ALA A 89 7.85 -3.66 16.67
C ALA A 89 8.32 -5.12 16.83
N ALA A 90 7.75 -5.89 17.76
CA ALA A 90 8.21 -7.25 18.07
C ALA A 90 8.21 -8.19 16.85
N GLY A 91 7.15 -8.15 16.03
CA GLY A 91 7.09 -8.91 14.77
C GLY A 91 8.24 -8.60 13.81
N LEU A 92 8.60 -7.32 13.63
CA LEU A 92 9.72 -6.94 12.77
C LEU A 92 11.06 -7.43 13.36
N LEU A 93 11.24 -7.33 14.68
CA LEU A 93 12.47 -7.78 15.34
C LEU A 93 12.66 -9.29 15.22
N ALA A 94 11.59 -10.06 15.42
CA ALA A 94 11.61 -11.51 15.20
C ALA A 94 12.00 -11.85 13.75
N VAL A 95 11.46 -11.12 12.76
CA VAL A 95 11.84 -11.34 11.35
C VAL A 95 13.30 -10.97 11.09
N ILE A 96 13.83 -9.90 11.69
CA ILE A 96 15.26 -9.54 11.57
C ILE A 96 16.16 -10.67 12.08
N GLU A 97 15.80 -11.31 13.19
CA GLU A 97 16.51 -12.48 13.72
C GLU A 97 16.42 -13.67 12.75
N ARG A 98 15.24 -13.94 12.20
CA ARG A 98 15.04 -15.00 11.20
C ARG A 98 15.80 -14.75 9.90
N ILE A 99 15.93 -13.50 9.45
CA ILE A 99 16.76 -13.14 8.29
C ILE A 99 18.22 -13.53 8.56
N ALA A 100 18.73 -13.25 9.75
CA ALA A 100 20.11 -13.57 10.10
C ALA A 100 20.39 -15.08 10.16
N GLU A 101 19.39 -15.87 10.54
CA GLU A 101 19.49 -17.33 10.69
C GLU A 101 19.24 -18.09 9.39
N LEU A 102 18.26 -17.66 8.59
CA LEU A 102 17.76 -18.39 7.42
C LEU A 102 18.22 -17.80 6.09
N LEU A 103 18.64 -16.54 6.10
CA LEU A 103 19.34 -15.89 5.00
C LEU A 103 18.61 -16.01 3.64
N PRO A 104 17.35 -15.55 3.53
CA PRO A 104 16.59 -15.59 2.27
C PRO A 104 17.33 -14.88 1.13
N ALA A 105 17.13 -15.30 -0.11
CA ALA A 105 17.82 -14.70 -1.26
C ALA A 105 17.53 -13.19 -1.37
N TYR A 106 16.28 -12.79 -1.10
CA TYR A 106 15.84 -11.40 -1.13
C TYR A 106 14.99 -11.03 0.10
N VAL A 107 15.10 -9.78 0.52
CA VAL A 107 14.23 -9.16 1.53
C VAL A 107 13.78 -7.81 0.98
N ALA A 108 12.48 -7.52 1.05
CA ALA A 108 11.95 -6.21 0.72
C ALA A 108 11.05 -5.69 1.85
N VAL A 109 11.16 -4.39 2.14
CA VAL A 109 10.43 -3.74 3.22
C VAL A 109 9.78 -2.47 2.72
N GLU A 110 8.52 -2.26 3.09
CA GLU A 110 7.82 -0.98 2.96
C GLU A 110 7.48 -0.42 4.35
N ASN A 111 7.67 0.90 4.53
CA ASN A 111 7.24 1.60 5.73
C ASN A 111 7.07 3.11 5.49
N VAL A 112 6.67 3.86 6.50
CA VAL A 112 6.58 5.33 6.42
C VAL A 112 7.97 5.99 6.34
N PRO A 113 8.13 7.18 5.74
CA PRO A 113 9.44 7.83 5.61
C PRO A 113 10.24 7.99 6.92
N PRO A 114 9.62 8.34 8.07
CA PRO A 114 10.33 8.39 9.36
C PRO A 114 10.98 7.08 9.81
N PHE A 115 10.53 5.92 9.31
CA PHE A 115 11.17 4.63 9.59
C PHE A 115 12.64 4.63 9.21
N ARG A 116 13.04 5.35 8.14
CA ARG A 116 14.42 5.42 7.66
C ARG A 116 15.43 5.74 8.76
N THR A 117 15.07 6.61 9.70
CA THR A 117 15.94 7.06 10.81
C THR A 117 15.67 6.36 12.13
N SER A 118 14.75 5.38 12.16
CA SER A 118 14.41 4.61 13.37
C SER A 118 15.55 3.69 13.81
N GLN A 119 15.52 3.27 15.07
CA GLN A 119 16.37 2.22 15.62
C GLN A 119 16.07 0.87 14.96
N ALA A 120 14.79 0.56 14.70
CA ALA A 120 14.40 -0.66 13.98
C ALA A 120 15.03 -0.76 12.58
N CYS A 121 15.01 0.32 11.79
CA CYS A 121 15.64 0.37 10.48
C CYS A 121 17.17 0.22 10.57
N ARG A 122 17.81 0.89 11.55
CA ARG A 122 19.25 0.72 11.82
C ARG A 122 19.60 -0.73 12.12
N ARG A 123 18.85 -1.39 13.00
CA ARG A 123 19.04 -2.81 13.36
C ARG A 123 18.88 -3.74 12.17
N LEU A 124 17.91 -3.48 11.29
CA LEU A 124 17.71 -4.22 10.05
C LEU A 124 18.92 -4.06 9.11
N LEU A 125 19.36 -2.82 8.86
CA LEU A 125 20.49 -2.52 7.99
C LEU A 125 21.81 -3.13 8.49
N GLU A 126 22.07 -3.03 9.80
CA GLU A 126 23.24 -3.67 10.44
C GLU A 126 23.22 -5.19 10.27
N THR A 127 22.05 -5.82 10.43
CA THR A 127 21.89 -7.26 10.25
C THR A 127 22.08 -7.67 8.80
N LEU A 128 21.45 -6.97 7.85
CA LEU A 128 21.63 -7.21 6.42
C LEU A 128 23.10 -7.06 6.00
N ARG A 129 23.80 -6.02 6.49
CA ARG A 129 25.24 -5.81 6.23
C ARG A 129 26.09 -6.96 6.77
N ARG A 130 25.85 -7.38 8.02
CA ARG A 130 26.57 -8.51 8.65
C ARG A 130 26.33 -9.83 7.89
N CYS A 131 25.14 -9.99 7.32
CA CYS A 131 24.77 -11.15 6.51
C CYS A 131 25.12 -11.00 5.01
N HIS A 132 25.95 -10.02 4.65
CA HIS A 132 26.47 -9.78 3.30
C HIS A 132 25.40 -9.52 2.22
N TYR A 133 24.28 -8.87 2.60
CA TYR A 133 23.31 -8.39 1.62
C TYR A 133 23.77 -7.10 0.95
N GLN A 134 23.56 -7.00 -0.36
CA GLN A 134 23.48 -5.71 -1.03
C GLN A 134 22.13 -5.05 -0.71
N VAL A 135 22.11 -3.74 -0.50
CA VAL A 135 20.88 -3.01 -0.15
C VAL A 135 20.68 -1.84 -1.09
N ARG A 136 19.43 -1.62 -1.52
CA ARG A 136 18.93 -0.39 -2.14
C ARG A 136 17.78 0.16 -1.32
N THR A 137 17.74 1.47 -1.18
CA THR A 137 16.65 2.15 -0.47
C THR A 137 16.15 3.32 -1.29
N ARG A 138 14.85 3.61 -1.19
CA ARG A 138 14.23 4.77 -1.83
C ARG A 138 13.05 5.26 -1.02
N VAL A 139 12.89 6.58 -0.91
CA VAL A 139 11.59 7.16 -0.58
C VAL A 139 10.89 7.42 -1.90
N LEU A 140 9.71 6.84 -2.09
CA LEU A 140 8.94 6.94 -3.33
C LEU A 140 7.50 7.33 -3.00
N CYS A 141 6.99 8.31 -3.72
CA CYS A 141 5.60 8.73 -3.70
C CYS A 141 4.92 8.33 -5.03
N PRO A 142 3.68 7.81 -5.03
CA PRO A 142 2.98 7.48 -6.28
C PRO A 142 2.84 8.65 -7.26
N THR A 143 2.90 9.91 -6.78
CA THR A 143 2.97 11.10 -7.66
C THR A 143 4.21 11.12 -8.54
N GLU A 144 5.34 10.55 -8.08
CA GLU A 144 6.52 10.33 -8.91
C GLU A 144 6.29 9.24 -9.97
N LEU A 145 5.21 8.47 -9.89
CA LEU A 145 4.80 7.48 -10.90
C LEU A 145 3.59 7.95 -11.72
N GLY A 146 3.24 9.24 -11.63
CA GLY A 146 2.13 9.85 -12.37
C GLY A 146 0.77 9.64 -11.72
N ILE A 147 0.69 8.95 -10.58
CA ILE A 147 -0.56 8.69 -9.87
C ILE A 147 -0.86 9.87 -8.93
N PRO A 148 -2.06 10.50 -9.00
CA PRO A 148 -2.38 11.71 -8.24
C PRO A 148 -2.72 11.42 -6.76
N ASN A 149 -1.85 10.70 -6.06
CA ASN A 149 -1.97 10.40 -4.63
C ASN A 149 -0.63 10.59 -3.87
N ARG A 150 -0.60 11.55 -2.94
CA ARG A 150 0.57 11.86 -2.10
C ARG A 150 0.74 10.82 -0.99
N ARG A 151 1.35 9.68 -1.32
CA ARG A 151 1.64 8.57 -0.39
C ARG A 151 3.12 8.21 -0.36
N ALA A 152 3.98 9.14 0.06
CA ALA A 152 5.40 8.85 0.24
C ALA A 152 5.62 7.70 1.24
N ARG A 153 6.41 6.72 0.84
CA ARG A 153 6.84 5.57 1.65
C ARG A 153 8.33 5.32 1.48
N PHE A 154 8.96 4.83 2.54
CA PHE A 154 10.30 4.30 2.52
C PHE A 154 10.26 2.85 2.06
N TYR A 155 11.13 2.53 1.13
CA TYR A 155 11.32 1.19 0.62
C TYR A 155 12.77 0.76 0.78
N LEU A 156 12.96 -0.52 1.09
CA LEU A 156 14.26 -1.19 1.14
C LEU A 156 14.15 -2.49 0.35
N VAL A 157 15.11 -2.76 -0.53
CA VAL A 157 15.29 -4.05 -1.19
C VAL A 157 16.71 -4.52 -0.91
N ALA A 158 16.84 -5.77 -0.49
CA ALA A 158 18.11 -6.38 -0.18
C ALA A 158 18.24 -7.73 -0.88
N ALA A 159 19.46 -8.07 -1.33
CA ALA A 159 19.75 -9.34 -1.99
C ALA A 159 21.07 -9.96 -1.53
N ARG A 160 21.10 -11.29 -1.42
CA ARG A 160 22.33 -12.11 -1.36
C ARG A 160 22.75 -12.54 -2.76
N GLY A 161 23.10 -11.56 -3.59
CA GLY A 161 23.43 -11.79 -4.99
C GLY A 161 23.33 -10.52 -5.80
N ALA A 162 22.96 -10.64 -7.07
CA ALA A 162 22.75 -9.50 -7.96
C ALA A 162 21.56 -8.65 -7.50
N LEU A 163 21.78 -7.34 -7.41
CA LEU A 163 20.74 -6.35 -7.14
C LEU A 163 21.01 -5.13 -8.03
N GLN A 164 20.02 -4.74 -8.81
CA GLN A 164 20.07 -3.55 -9.66
C GLN A 164 19.70 -2.31 -8.86
N ASP A 165 19.99 -1.13 -9.39
CA ASP A 165 19.45 0.09 -8.82
C ASP A 165 17.94 0.17 -9.03
N ILE A 166 17.24 0.80 -8.09
CA ILE A 166 15.81 1.08 -8.27
C ILE A 166 15.67 2.08 -9.42
N PRO A 167 14.91 1.77 -10.48
CA PRO A 167 14.80 2.64 -11.65
C PRO A 167 14.40 4.06 -11.27
N LEU A 168 14.83 5.04 -12.06
CA LEU A 168 14.26 6.38 -11.94
C LEU A 168 12.81 6.36 -12.45
N PRO A 169 11.91 7.09 -11.78
CA PRO A 169 10.57 7.29 -12.30
C PRO A 169 10.60 8.13 -13.58
N HIS A 170 9.79 7.73 -14.57
CA HIS A 170 9.56 8.50 -15.79
C HIS A 170 8.07 8.56 -16.12
N PRO A 171 7.25 9.24 -15.31
CA PRO A 171 5.81 9.22 -15.53
C PRO A 171 5.32 10.32 -16.46
N HIS A 172 4.16 10.06 -17.03
CA HIS A 172 3.23 11.09 -17.45
C HIS A 172 2.16 11.21 -16.35
N PRO A 173 1.89 12.42 -15.82
CA PRO A 173 0.81 12.62 -14.86
C PRO A 173 -0.52 12.12 -15.43
N VAL A 174 -1.24 11.32 -14.64
CA VAL A 174 -2.59 10.87 -14.94
C VAL A 174 -3.57 11.75 -14.14
N PRO A 175 -4.59 12.34 -14.79
CA PRO A 175 -5.59 13.15 -14.09
C PRO A 175 -6.29 12.39 -12.96
N LEU A 176 -6.70 13.10 -11.92
CA LEU A 176 -7.47 12.50 -10.81
C LEU A 176 -8.81 11.91 -11.29
N ALA A 177 -9.45 12.56 -12.26
CA ALA A 177 -10.72 12.14 -12.85
C ALA A 177 -10.71 10.67 -13.32
N ASP A 178 -9.61 10.20 -13.91
CA ASP A 178 -9.46 8.82 -14.39
C ASP A 178 -9.62 7.78 -13.26
N PHE A 179 -9.43 8.15 -11.99
CA PHE A 179 -9.55 7.22 -10.86
C PHE A 179 -10.94 7.24 -10.20
N LEU A 180 -11.83 8.13 -10.61
CA LEU A 180 -13.14 8.34 -10.01
C LEU A 180 -14.20 7.39 -10.57
N ASP A 181 -15.33 7.31 -9.87
CA ASP A 181 -16.53 6.68 -10.38
C ASP A 181 -17.56 7.76 -10.72
N ASP A 182 -17.66 8.11 -12.00
CA ASP A 182 -18.46 9.25 -12.47
C ASP A 182 -19.95 9.15 -12.07
N THR A 183 -20.45 7.94 -11.83
CA THR A 183 -21.83 7.71 -11.38
C THR A 183 -22.12 8.23 -9.97
N LEU A 184 -21.08 8.53 -9.18
CA LEU A 184 -21.21 8.99 -7.79
C LEU A 184 -21.23 10.51 -7.65
N ASP A 185 -21.02 11.26 -8.74
CA ASP A 185 -20.86 12.71 -8.67
C ASP A 185 -22.20 13.47 -8.75
N ASP A 186 -23.18 12.92 -9.47
CA ASP A 186 -24.53 13.51 -9.58
C ASP A 186 -25.36 13.28 -8.30
N ALA A 187 -25.22 12.12 -7.68
CA ALA A 187 -25.94 11.73 -6.46
C ALA A 187 -25.08 10.76 -5.63
N PRO A 188 -24.14 11.26 -4.82
CA PRO A 188 -23.31 10.37 -4.00
C PRO A 188 -24.19 9.61 -3.01
N ASP A 189 -23.88 8.33 -2.80
CA ASP A 189 -24.46 7.56 -1.71
C ASP A 189 -24.40 8.35 -0.41
N ALA A 190 -25.47 8.32 0.39
CA ALA A 190 -25.54 9.05 1.65
C ALA A 190 -24.36 8.73 2.60
N ALA A 191 -23.76 7.54 2.45
CA ALA A 191 -22.58 7.11 3.17
C ALA A 191 -21.28 7.87 2.80
N LEU A 192 -21.20 8.42 1.58
CA LEU A 192 -20.03 9.14 1.06
C LEU A 192 -20.15 10.64 1.28
N ALA A 193 -21.35 11.21 1.20
CA ALA A 193 -21.60 12.63 1.39
C ALA A 193 -21.00 13.18 2.70
N LEU A 194 -20.32 14.33 2.63
CA LEU A 194 -19.85 15.05 3.80
C LEU A 194 -20.92 16.09 4.19
N PRO A 195 -21.55 15.98 5.37
CA PRO A 195 -22.57 16.94 5.77
C PRO A 195 -22.03 18.37 5.77
N ALA A 196 -22.82 19.33 5.27
CA ALA A 196 -22.42 20.74 5.16
C ALA A 196 -21.98 21.33 6.52
N SER A 197 -22.62 20.93 7.61
CA SER A 197 -22.22 21.33 8.97
C SER A 197 -20.81 20.89 9.35
N ILE A 198 -20.39 19.70 8.92
CA ILE A 198 -19.03 19.19 9.13
C ILE A 198 -18.05 19.89 8.20
N ALA A 199 -18.42 20.07 6.93
CA ALA A 199 -17.61 20.81 5.96
C ALA A 199 -17.30 22.23 6.46
N GLN A 200 -18.32 22.95 6.94
CA GLN A 200 -18.17 24.29 7.51
C GLN A 200 -17.31 24.30 8.78
N ARG A 201 -17.53 23.34 9.69
CA ARG A 201 -16.78 23.23 10.95
C ARG A 201 -15.27 23.03 10.72
N TYR A 202 -14.89 22.32 9.65
CA TYR A 202 -13.50 21.98 9.37
C TYR A 202 -12.97 22.63 8.09
N ALA A 203 -13.61 23.68 7.58
CA ALA A 203 -13.33 24.27 6.26
C ALA A 203 -11.85 24.64 6.03
N THR A 204 -11.14 25.08 7.06
CA THR A 204 -9.72 25.46 6.99
C THR A 204 -8.74 24.31 7.20
N ALA A 205 -9.24 23.12 7.54
CA ALA A 205 -8.43 21.97 7.96
C ALA A 205 -8.64 20.71 7.13
N ILE A 206 -9.76 20.62 6.39
CA ILE A 206 -9.96 19.56 5.39
C ILE A 206 -9.21 19.90 4.10
N ASP A 207 -8.76 18.85 3.43
CA ASP A 207 -8.11 18.93 2.13
C ASP A 207 -9.17 18.61 1.06
N VAL A 208 -9.49 19.58 0.21
CA VAL A 208 -10.51 19.44 -0.84
C VAL A 208 -9.81 19.46 -2.19
N VAL A 209 -10.21 18.54 -3.08
CA VAL A 209 -9.70 18.45 -4.45
C VAL A 209 -10.85 18.55 -5.44
N ASP A 210 -10.56 19.16 -6.59
CA ASP A 210 -11.46 19.27 -7.74
C ASP A 210 -11.00 18.31 -8.83
N ALA A 211 -11.89 17.43 -9.32
CA ALA A 211 -11.57 16.50 -10.40
C ALA A 211 -11.26 17.20 -11.74
N GLY A 212 -11.82 18.40 -11.94
CA GLY A 212 -11.61 19.22 -13.14
C GLY A 212 -10.24 19.90 -13.19
N ASP A 213 -9.55 20.00 -12.05
CA ASP A 213 -8.16 20.48 -12.03
C ASP A 213 -7.21 19.34 -12.46
N ALA A 214 -6.60 19.51 -13.63
CA ALA A 214 -5.64 18.57 -14.19
C ALA A 214 -4.38 18.34 -13.31
N GLN A 215 -4.12 19.23 -12.36
CA GLN A 215 -3.02 19.11 -11.38
C GLN A 215 -3.48 18.64 -9.99
N ALA A 216 -4.77 18.34 -9.83
CA ALA A 216 -5.31 17.86 -8.57
C ALA A 216 -4.61 16.58 -8.11
N SER A 217 -4.21 16.56 -6.84
CA SER A 217 -3.62 15.39 -6.22
C SER A 217 -4.09 15.23 -4.79
N THR A 218 -4.61 14.05 -4.49
CA THR A 218 -5.10 13.69 -3.17
C THR A 218 -3.98 13.59 -2.14
N SER A 219 -4.28 13.94 -0.90
CA SER A 219 -3.46 13.62 0.26
C SER A 219 -3.49 12.11 0.59
N CYS A 220 -2.57 11.67 1.44
CA CYS A 220 -2.48 10.27 1.84
C CYS A 220 -3.76 9.80 2.57
N PHE A 221 -4.48 8.85 1.98
CA PHE A 221 -5.53 8.13 2.70
C PHE A 221 -4.94 7.26 3.80
N THR A 222 -5.51 7.34 5.00
CA THR A 222 -5.07 6.59 6.20
C THR A 222 -6.20 5.70 6.71
N SER A 223 -5.91 4.76 7.60
CA SER A 223 -6.96 3.96 8.26
C SER A 223 -7.92 4.76 9.15
N ALA A 224 -7.66 6.05 9.37
CA ALA A 224 -8.56 6.97 10.05
C ALA A 224 -9.55 7.66 9.10
N TYR A 225 -9.44 7.45 7.78
CA TYR A 225 -10.39 8.05 6.82
C TYR A 225 -11.82 7.59 7.13
N GLY A 226 -12.77 8.53 7.06
CA GLY A 226 -14.15 8.33 7.52
C GLY A 226 -14.38 8.42 9.04
N ARG A 227 -13.35 8.27 9.87
CA ARG A 227 -13.41 8.48 11.34
C ARG A 227 -12.89 9.85 11.76
N SER A 228 -11.79 10.28 11.17
CA SER A 228 -11.17 11.56 11.41
C SER A 228 -11.39 12.45 10.20
N HIS A 229 -11.89 13.67 10.43
CA HIS A 229 -12.19 14.58 9.33
C HIS A 229 -10.95 15.24 8.71
N VAL A 230 -9.85 15.31 9.46
CA VAL A 230 -8.65 16.06 9.09
C VAL A 230 -7.43 15.14 9.05
N ARG A 231 -6.50 15.43 8.11
CA ARG A 231 -5.23 14.70 7.98
C ARG A 231 -5.39 13.17 7.85
N SER A 232 -6.44 12.73 7.17
CA SER A 232 -6.78 11.32 6.97
C SER A 232 -6.99 10.93 5.51
N GLY A 233 -7.07 11.92 4.61
CA GLY A 233 -7.34 11.84 3.17
C GLY A 233 -8.03 13.11 2.67
N SER A 234 -8.18 13.25 1.36
CA SER A 234 -8.90 14.37 0.73
C SER A 234 -10.40 14.14 0.66
N TYR A 235 -11.14 15.20 0.36
CA TYR A 235 -12.55 15.19 -0.04
C TYR A 235 -12.67 15.69 -1.47
N LEU A 236 -13.63 15.15 -2.21
CA LEU A 236 -13.90 15.57 -3.57
C LEU A 236 -14.97 16.67 -3.58
N GLN A 237 -14.72 17.72 -4.34
CA GLN A 237 -15.71 18.72 -4.68
C GLN A 237 -16.65 18.22 -5.77
N THR A 238 -17.95 18.35 -5.54
CA THR A 238 -19.03 17.99 -6.48
C THR A 238 -19.97 19.18 -6.67
N MET A 239 -20.90 19.10 -7.61
CA MET A 239 -21.91 20.15 -7.81
C MET A 239 -22.83 20.34 -6.60
N THR A 240 -23.07 19.28 -5.82
CA THR A 240 -24.03 19.27 -4.70
C THR A 240 -23.37 19.44 -3.33
N GLY A 241 -22.04 19.52 -3.27
CA GLY A 241 -21.28 19.69 -2.04
C GLY A 241 -19.96 18.92 -2.04
N LEU A 242 -19.53 18.47 -0.85
CA LEU A 242 -18.32 17.66 -0.69
C LEU A 242 -18.68 16.21 -0.43
N ARG A 243 -17.91 15.28 -1.02
CA ARG A 243 -18.01 13.85 -0.72
C ARG A 243 -16.67 13.26 -0.33
N ARG A 244 -16.72 12.13 0.36
CA ARG A 244 -15.56 11.26 0.56
C ARG A 244 -15.32 10.44 -0.70
N PHE A 245 -14.07 10.04 -0.88
CA PHE A 245 -13.70 9.04 -1.88
C PHE A 245 -14.27 7.68 -1.48
N ALA A 246 -14.91 6.99 -2.42
CA ALA A 246 -15.35 5.63 -2.24
C ALA A 246 -14.13 4.70 -2.04
N PRO A 247 -14.25 3.62 -1.26
CA PRO A 247 -13.16 2.66 -1.10
C PRO A 247 -12.60 2.12 -2.43
N ARG A 248 -13.44 1.95 -3.45
CA ARG A 248 -13.03 1.53 -4.80
C ARG A 248 -12.17 2.58 -5.52
N GLU A 249 -12.50 3.86 -5.40
CA GLU A 249 -11.68 4.97 -5.96
C GLU A 249 -10.29 5.01 -5.29
N ILE A 250 -10.24 4.79 -3.96
CA ILE A 250 -8.96 4.70 -3.23
C ILE A 250 -8.16 3.48 -3.70
N LEU A 251 -8.79 2.32 -3.92
CA LEU A 251 -8.12 1.14 -4.48
C LEU A 251 -7.55 1.40 -5.88
N ARG A 252 -8.29 2.10 -6.76
CA ARG A 252 -7.81 2.53 -8.08
C ARG A 252 -6.58 3.44 -7.94
N LEU A 253 -6.62 4.44 -7.05
CA LEU A 253 -5.48 5.31 -6.75
C LEU A 253 -4.28 4.56 -6.16
N LEU A 254 -4.50 3.47 -5.42
CA LEU A 254 -3.43 2.60 -4.93
C LEU A 254 -2.92 1.63 -6.01
N GLY A 255 -3.54 1.58 -7.18
CA GLY A 255 -3.13 0.75 -8.31
C GLY A 255 -3.58 -0.72 -8.22
N PHE A 256 -4.57 -1.03 -7.39
CA PHE A 256 -5.17 -2.37 -7.36
C PHE A 256 -5.88 -2.67 -8.69
N PRO A 257 -5.87 -3.93 -9.16
CA PRO A 257 -6.52 -4.29 -10.41
C PRO A 257 -8.05 -4.10 -10.32
N PRO A 258 -8.75 -3.80 -11.42
CA PRO A 258 -10.22 -3.67 -11.43
C PRO A 258 -10.96 -4.92 -10.94
N SER A 259 -10.33 -6.10 -11.05
CA SER A 259 -10.85 -7.37 -10.55
C SER A 259 -10.78 -7.51 -9.03
N PHE A 260 -10.05 -6.63 -8.32
CA PHE A 260 -9.97 -6.67 -6.86
C PHE A 260 -11.27 -6.16 -6.24
N GLN A 261 -11.88 -6.97 -5.38
CA GLN A 261 -13.16 -6.71 -4.77
C GLN A 261 -13.06 -6.67 -3.24
N LEU A 262 -13.84 -5.79 -2.64
CA LEU A 262 -14.07 -5.78 -1.20
C LEU A 262 -15.31 -6.65 -0.92
N PRO A 263 -15.27 -7.60 0.02
CA PRO A 263 -16.42 -8.44 0.36
C PRO A 263 -17.65 -7.63 0.78
N ASP A 264 -18.84 -8.03 0.33
CA ASP A 264 -20.12 -7.33 0.56
C ASP A 264 -20.47 -7.12 2.06
N GLY A 265 -19.94 -7.97 2.94
CA GLY A 265 -20.18 -7.88 4.38
C GLY A 265 -19.43 -6.73 5.09
N LEU A 266 -18.59 -5.97 4.39
CA LEU A 266 -17.86 -4.84 4.96
C LEU A 266 -18.68 -3.55 4.91
N THR A 267 -18.79 -2.90 6.07
CA THR A 267 -19.24 -1.50 6.10
C THR A 267 -18.23 -0.59 5.38
N VAL A 268 -18.71 0.54 4.84
CA VAL A 268 -17.83 1.55 4.20
C VAL A 268 -16.69 2.01 5.13
N GLN A 269 -16.96 2.10 6.43
CA GLN A 269 -15.98 2.52 7.43
C GLN A 269 -14.89 1.48 7.64
N GLN A 270 -15.24 0.19 7.63
CA GLN A 270 -14.26 -0.90 7.64
C GLN A 270 -13.46 -0.91 6.35
N ALA A 271 -14.11 -0.74 5.19
CA ALA A 271 -13.45 -0.66 3.90
C ALA A 271 -12.39 0.46 3.87
N TRP A 272 -12.72 1.68 4.30
CA TRP A 272 -11.76 2.79 4.41
C TRP A 272 -10.56 2.46 5.31
N ARG A 273 -10.78 1.77 6.42
CA ARG A 273 -9.69 1.34 7.31
C ARG A 273 -8.68 0.46 6.57
N TYR A 274 -9.15 -0.54 5.81
CA TYR A 274 -8.29 -1.50 5.14
C TYR A 274 -7.58 -0.90 3.92
N VAL A 275 -8.28 -0.15 3.08
CA VAL A 275 -7.66 0.52 1.92
C VAL A 275 -6.65 1.58 2.38
N GLY A 276 -6.94 2.33 3.46
CA GLY A 276 -6.04 3.35 3.99
C GLY A 276 -4.74 2.80 4.60
N ASN A 277 -4.77 1.55 5.11
CA ASN A 277 -3.58 0.83 5.58
C ASN A 277 -2.82 0.11 4.46
N SER A 278 -3.41 -0.05 3.27
CA SER A 278 -2.78 -0.77 2.16
C SER A 278 -1.61 0.00 1.52
N LEU A 279 -0.85 -0.63 0.64
CA LEU A 279 0.30 -0.04 -0.04
C LEU A 279 -0.07 0.44 -1.46
N SER A 280 0.83 1.18 -2.11
CA SER A 280 0.71 1.49 -3.54
C SER A 280 1.31 0.35 -4.37
N VAL A 281 0.47 -0.34 -5.12
CA VAL A 281 0.81 -1.47 -6.00
C VAL A 281 1.84 -1.06 -7.05
N ALA A 282 1.67 0.13 -7.64
CA ALA A 282 2.60 0.67 -8.62
C ALA A 282 3.98 0.95 -8.02
N ALA A 283 4.03 1.54 -6.81
CA ALA A 283 5.29 1.81 -6.13
C ALA A 283 6.04 0.53 -5.73
N VAL A 284 5.31 -0.49 -5.25
CA VAL A 284 5.90 -1.81 -4.95
C VAL A 284 6.47 -2.46 -6.20
N ARG A 285 5.71 -2.47 -7.31
CA ARG A 285 6.19 -3.00 -8.60
C ARG A 285 7.45 -2.30 -9.06
N HIS A 286 7.48 -0.97 -8.97
CA HIS A 286 8.62 -0.14 -9.38
C HIS A 286 9.87 -0.46 -8.57
N VAL A 287 9.75 -0.57 -7.25
CA VAL A 287 10.88 -0.86 -6.36
C VAL A 287 11.39 -2.30 -6.53
N LEU A 288 10.49 -3.27 -6.69
CA LEU A 288 10.86 -4.67 -6.87
C LEU A 288 11.53 -4.94 -8.22
N ALA A 289 11.45 -4.02 -9.19
CA ALA A 289 12.20 -4.11 -10.44
C ALA A 289 13.74 -4.08 -10.23
N ALA A 290 14.21 -3.67 -9.05
CA ALA A 290 15.62 -3.82 -8.66
C ALA A 290 16.08 -5.29 -8.59
N ILE A 291 15.15 -6.24 -8.43
CA ILE A 291 15.44 -7.66 -8.46
C ILE A 291 15.42 -8.14 -9.93
N PRO A 292 16.53 -8.69 -10.47
CA PRO A 292 16.65 -8.98 -11.91
C PRO A 292 15.52 -9.84 -12.48
N THR A 293 15.08 -10.87 -11.75
CA THR A 293 14.00 -11.76 -12.21
C THR A 293 12.60 -11.11 -12.18
N LEU A 294 12.48 -9.87 -11.68
CA LEU A 294 11.24 -9.09 -11.64
C LEU A 294 11.31 -7.81 -12.51
N SER A 295 12.43 -7.57 -13.21
CA SER A 295 12.65 -6.33 -13.98
C SER A 295 12.01 -6.34 -15.39
N GLU A 296 11.85 -7.51 -16.01
CA GLU A 296 11.50 -7.68 -17.45
C GLU A 296 10.05 -7.32 -17.85
N SER A 297 9.30 -6.58 -17.04
CA SER A 297 7.91 -6.22 -17.38
C SER A 297 7.55 -4.75 -17.15
N CYS A 298 8.53 -3.84 -17.07
CA CYS A 298 8.26 -2.39 -16.95
C CYS A 298 7.95 -1.73 -18.31
N GLY A 299 7.30 -2.47 -19.21
CA GLY A 299 6.64 -1.88 -20.38
C GLY A 299 5.43 -1.09 -19.92
N SER A 300 5.44 0.21 -20.19
CA SER A 300 4.36 1.19 -19.98
C SER A 300 2.95 0.59 -20.04
N THR A 301 2.36 0.34 -18.87
CA THR A 301 0.91 0.38 -18.69
C THR A 301 0.63 0.87 -17.28
N ALA A 302 0.59 2.19 -17.10
CA ALA A 302 -0.40 2.72 -16.18
C ALA A 302 -1.74 2.13 -16.65
N PRO A 303 -2.54 1.48 -15.78
CA PRO A 303 -3.84 1.02 -16.19
C PRO A 303 -4.63 2.26 -16.58
N ARG A 304 -4.83 2.48 -17.89
CA ARG A 304 -5.88 3.37 -18.36
C ARG A 304 -7.18 2.73 -17.89
N PRO A 305 -7.97 3.37 -17.03
CA PRO A 305 -9.32 2.91 -16.78
C PRO A 305 -10.06 2.90 -18.11
N ALA A 306 -10.92 1.89 -18.31
CA ALA A 306 -11.73 1.82 -19.52
C ALA A 306 -12.52 3.13 -19.67
N ALA A 307 -12.32 3.82 -20.79
CA ALA A 307 -13.04 5.04 -21.10
C ALA A 307 -14.55 4.76 -21.04
N GLY A 308 -15.25 5.45 -20.14
CA GLY A 308 -16.70 5.49 -20.13
C GLY A 308 -17.18 5.99 -21.49
N SER A 309 -18.13 5.26 -22.09
CA SER A 309 -18.77 5.62 -23.35
C SER A 309 -19.35 7.03 -23.27
N HIS A 310 -18.73 7.98 -23.98
CA HIS A 310 -19.32 9.31 -24.20
C HIS A 310 -20.70 9.13 -24.84
N ARG A 311 -21.73 9.62 -24.14
CA ARG A 311 -23.08 9.76 -24.67
C ARG A 311 -23.02 10.80 -25.80
N HIS A 312 -23.55 10.42 -26.97
CA HIS A 312 -23.92 11.37 -28.00
C HIS A 312 -24.91 12.40 -27.42
N ALA A 313 -24.57 13.67 -27.55
CA ALA A 313 -25.52 14.76 -27.39
C ALA A 313 -26.49 14.73 -28.61
N PRO A 314 -27.81 14.90 -28.41
CA PRO A 314 -28.70 15.16 -29.52
C PRO A 314 -28.70 16.65 -29.84
N GLU A 315 -28.65 16.97 -31.14
CA GLU A 315 -29.10 18.24 -31.72
C GLU A 315 -30.63 18.36 -31.66
#